data_AF-A0A7W6GLF9-F1
#
_entry.id   AF-A0A7W6GLF9-F1
#
_cell.length_a   1.000
_cell.length_b   1.000
_cell.length_c   1.000
_cell.angle_alpha   90.00
_cell.angle_beta   90.00
_cell.angle_gamma   90.00
#
_symmetry.space_group_name_H-M   'P 1'
#
loop_
_entity.id
_entity.type
_entity.pdbx_description
1 polymer ?
#
loop_
_entity_poly.entity_id
_entity_poly.type
_entity_poly.pdbx_seq_one_letter_code
_entity_poly.pdbx_strand_id
1 'polypeptide(L)'
;MGKPDPAEYIKQRCTKALISHKELMAGVRRHDVSRLRQRLCVELNQVFGLSATRIGHLLGGRDHTTVIAAWRKFGHAGDARTRRRLTDDERDRLFELHAGGMSVADIARAIGCSHAAASTLLRPDVMARRVQNRREGLRKLRAANAELRAQHALP
;
A
#
# COMPACT_ATOMS: atom_id res chain seq x y z
N MET A 1 -31.53 2.85 -10.81
CA MET A 1 -31.50 2.31 -9.43
C MET A 1 -30.18 2.71 -8.79
N GLY A 2 -30.21 3.45 -7.68
CA GLY A 2 -28.98 3.83 -6.97
C GLY A 2 -28.28 2.60 -6.40
N LYS A 3 -26.94 2.64 -6.29
CA LYS A 3 -26.19 1.60 -5.58
C LYS A 3 -26.72 1.51 -4.14
N PRO A 4 -26.99 0.30 -3.60
CA PRO A 4 -27.44 0.15 -2.22
C PRO A 4 -26.40 0.72 -1.26
N ASP A 5 -26.82 1.27 -0.12
CA ASP A 5 -25.90 1.74 0.92
C ASP A 5 -24.97 0.59 1.38
N PRO A 6 -23.67 0.85 1.66
CA PRO A 6 -22.74 -0.20 2.10
C PRO A 6 -23.19 -0.98 3.34
N ALA A 7 -23.86 -0.34 4.30
CA ALA A 7 -24.36 -1.06 5.48
C ALA A 7 -25.51 -2.00 5.12
N GLU A 8 -26.40 -1.56 4.23
CA GLU A 8 -27.48 -2.40 3.72
C GLU A 8 -26.95 -3.57 2.90
N TYR A 9 -25.92 -3.35 2.08
CA TYR A 9 -25.22 -4.42 1.37
C TYR A 9 -24.66 -5.48 2.34
N ILE A 10 -24.03 -5.05 3.44
CA ILE A 10 -23.51 -5.98 4.45
C ILE A 10 -24.65 -6.82 5.06
N LYS A 11 -25.78 -6.23 5.41
CA LYS A 11 -26.95 -6.96 5.95
C LYS A 11 -27.50 -7.97 4.94
N GLN A 12 -27.56 -7.62 3.66
CA GLN A 12 -27.97 -8.55 2.60
C GLN A 12 -27.01 -9.73 2.49
N ARG A 13 -25.70 -9.49 2.58
CA ARG A 13 -24.69 -10.57 2.56
C ARG A 13 -24.77 -11.46 3.79
N CYS A 14 -25.02 -10.90 4.97
CA CYS A 14 -25.29 -11.63 6.21
C CYS A 14 -26.49 -12.57 6.06
N THR A 15 -27.61 -12.04 5.56
CA THR A 15 -28.85 -12.79 5.32
C THR A 15 -28.62 -13.97 4.37
N LYS A 16 -27.95 -13.72 3.25
CA LYS A 16 -27.60 -14.78 2.27
C LYS A 16 -26.69 -15.87 2.83
N ALA A 17 -25.87 -15.54 3.83
CA ALA A 17 -24.94 -16.47 4.45
C ALA A 17 -25.48 -17.11 5.72
N LEU A 18 -26.73 -16.83 6.12
CA LEU A 18 -27.35 -17.29 7.36
C LEU A 18 -26.52 -16.94 8.61
N ILE A 19 -25.82 -15.80 8.58
CA ILE A 19 -25.02 -15.26 9.68
C ILE A 19 -25.69 -13.98 10.15
N SER A 20 -25.88 -13.82 11.46
CA SER A 20 -26.48 -12.57 11.97
C SER A 20 -25.51 -11.40 11.80
N HIS A 21 -26.04 -10.21 11.52
CA HIS A 21 -25.22 -8.99 11.43
C HIS A 21 -24.43 -8.74 12.72
N LYS A 22 -25.06 -8.97 13.88
CA LYS A 22 -24.41 -8.85 15.20
C LYS A 22 -23.21 -9.79 15.33
N GLU A 23 -23.35 -11.04 14.89
CA GLU A 23 -22.27 -12.03 14.93
C GLU A 23 -21.12 -11.69 13.97
N LEU A 24 -21.44 -11.19 12.77
CA LEU A 24 -20.42 -10.71 11.83
C LEU A 24 -19.58 -9.58 12.44
N MET A 25 -20.23 -8.61 13.09
CA MET A 25 -19.56 -7.48 13.73
C MET A 25 -18.79 -7.90 14.97
N ALA A 26 -19.31 -8.87 15.72
CA ALA A 26 -18.67 -9.38 16.92
C ALA A 26 -17.28 -9.98 16.66
N GLY A 27 -16.42 -10.00 17.69
CA GLY A 27 -15.07 -10.57 17.71
C GLY A 27 -14.96 -12.08 17.41
N VAL A 28 -16.06 -12.73 17.03
CA VAL A 28 -16.18 -14.18 16.89
C VAL A 28 -15.23 -14.70 15.79
N ARG A 29 -14.47 -15.74 16.15
CA ARG A 29 -13.44 -16.38 15.32
C ARG A 29 -13.92 -17.68 14.65
N ARG A 30 -15.22 -17.94 14.63
CA ARG A 30 -15.80 -19.04 13.85
C ARG A 30 -15.40 -18.92 12.37
N HIS A 31 -15.10 -20.04 11.74
CA HIS A 31 -14.50 -20.08 10.42
C HIS A 31 -15.40 -19.48 9.33
N ASP A 32 -16.69 -19.81 9.35
CA ASP A 32 -17.74 -19.28 8.47
C ASP A 32 -17.87 -17.75 8.58
N VAL A 33 -18.01 -17.23 9.79
CA VAL A 33 -18.12 -15.78 10.08
C VAL A 33 -16.86 -15.05 9.63
N SER A 34 -15.68 -15.59 9.98
CA SER A 34 -14.39 -15.02 9.60
C SER A 34 -14.22 -14.99 8.08
N ARG A 35 -14.60 -16.06 7.38
CA ARG A 35 -14.52 -16.14 5.91
C ARG A 35 -15.46 -15.15 5.24
N LEU A 36 -16.70 -15.00 5.72
CA LEU A 36 -17.64 -14.00 5.23
C LEU A 36 -17.09 -12.58 5.44
N ARG A 37 -16.58 -12.28 6.64
CA ARG A 37 -15.99 -10.97 6.96
C ARG A 37 -14.83 -10.62 6.04
N GLN A 38 -13.90 -11.56 5.83
CA GLN A 38 -12.76 -11.35 4.94
C GLN A 38 -13.19 -11.17 3.48
N ARG A 39 -14.24 -11.86 3.04
CA ARG A 39 -14.80 -11.67 1.69
C ARG A 39 -15.45 -10.29 1.54
N LEU A 40 -16.20 -9.84 2.55
CA LEU A 40 -16.79 -8.50 2.57
C LEU A 40 -15.73 -7.39 2.48
N CYS A 41 -14.54 -7.59 3.06
CA CYS A 41 -13.42 -6.66 2.88
C CYS A 41 -13.10 -6.39 1.40
N VAL A 42 -13.15 -7.43 0.56
CA VAL A 42 -12.86 -7.32 -0.87
C VAL A 42 -14.05 -6.71 -1.61
N GLU A 43 -15.25 -7.25 -1.37
CA GLU A 43 -16.48 -6.82 -2.04
C GLU A 43 -16.76 -5.32 -1.80
N LEU A 44 -16.58 -4.84 -0.58
CA LEU A 44 -16.81 -3.43 -0.24
C LEU A 44 -15.85 -2.49 -0.96
N ASN A 45 -14.62 -2.92 -1.23
CA ASN A 45 -13.70 -2.13 -2.04
C ASN A 45 -14.09 -2.17 -3.53
N GLN A 46 -14.45 -3.33 -4.07
CA GLN A 46 -14.78 -3.47 -5.49
C GLN A 46 -16.09 -2.77 -5.87
N VAL A 47 -17.13 -2.89 -5.04
CA VAL A 47 -18.47 -2.36 -5.35
C VAL A 47 -18.57 -0.86 -5.06
N PHE A 48 -17.94 -0.42 -3.97
CA PHE A 48 -18.10 0.93 -3.41
C PHE A 48 -16.82 1.78 -3.40
N GLY A 49 -15.66 1.21 -3.76
CA GLY A 49 -14.39 1.96 -3.77
C GLY A 49 -13.89 2.38 -2.39
N LEU A 50 -14.33 1.72 -1.32
CA LEU A 50 -14.01 2.12 0.05
C LEU A 50 -12.56 1.80 0.44
N SER A 51 -11.95 2.68 1.24
CA SER A 51 -10.61 2.46 1.79
C SER A 51 -10.59 1.39 2.88
N ALA A 52 -9.42 0.80 3.15
CA ALA A 52 -9.26 -0.24 4.17
C ALA A 52 -9.75 0.21 5.57
N THR A 53 -9.46 1.46 5.96
CA THR A 53 -9.92 2.03 7.23
C THR A 53 -11.43 2.13 7.31
N ARG A 54 -12.08 2.64 6.24
CA ARG A 54 -13.54 2.79 6.22
C ARG A 54 -14.24 1.42 6.26
N ILE A 55 -13.70 0.45 5.54
CA ILE A 55 -14.17 -0.95 5.58
C ILE A 55 -14.03 -1.53 6.99
N GLY A 56 -12.90 -1.30 7.65
CA GLY A 56 -12.67 -1.74 9.02
C GLY A 56 -13.73 -1.20 10.00
N HIS A 57 -14.03 0.09 9.91
CA HIS A 57 -15.09 0.73 10.70
C HIS A 57 -16.48 0.10 10.43
N LEU A 58 -16.81 -0.14 9.17
CA LEU A 58 -18.09 -0.78 8.78
C LEU A 58 -18.21 -2.22 9.26
N LEU A 59 -17.09 -2.92 9.48
CA LEU A 59 -17.05 -4.33 9.90
C LEU A 59 -16.81 -4.49 11.41
N GLY A 60 -17.29 -3.53 12.21
CA GLY A 60 -17.24 -3.58 13.67
C GLY A 60 -15.93 -3.05 14.25
N GLY A 61 -15.39 -1.97 13.68
CA GLY A 61 -14.19 -1.30 14.20
C GLY A 61 -12.90 -2.09 14.04
N ARG A 62 -12.78 -2.87 12.95
CA ARG A 62 -11.55 -3.63 12.68
C ARG A 62 -10.43 -2.72 12.22
N ASP A 63 -9.21 -3.10 12.59
CA ASP A 63 -8.04 -2.39 12.12
C ASP A 63 -7.85 -2.57 10.61
N HIS A 64 -7.40 -1.50 9.95
CA HIS A 64 -7.17 -1.44 8.52
C HIS A 64 -6.18 -2.52 8.02
N THR A 65 -5.22 -2.96 8.85
CA THR A 65 -4.30 -4.05 8.50
C THR A 65 -5.01 -5.39 8.38
N THR A 66 -6.11 -5.62 9.13
CA THR A 66 -6.95 -6.82 9.01
C THR A 66 -7.63 -6.87 7.65
N VAL A 67 -8.09 -5.73 7.17
CA VAL A 67 -8.69 -5.60 5.83
C VAL A 67 -7.63 -5.86 4.74
N ILE A 68 -6.43 -5.32 4.90
CA ILE A 68 -5.31 -5.58 3.98
C ILE A 68 -4.90 -7.05 3.97
N ALA A 69 -4.88 -7.72 5.14
CA ALA A 69 -4.61 -9.15 5.23
C ALA A 69 -5.66 -9.98 4.48
N ALA A 70 -6.94 -9.61 4.60
CA ALA A 70 -8.01 -10.22 3.81
C ALA A 70 -7.81 -10.00 2.31
N TRP A 71 -7.47 -8.77 1.88
CA TRP A 71 -7.18 -8.50 0.47
C TRP A 71 -6.06 -9.38 -0.08
N ARG A 72 -4.95 -9.51 0.65
CA ARG A 72 -3.83 -10.39 0.26
C ARG A 72 -4.28 -11.85 0.12
N LYS A 73 -5.04 -12.34 1.09
CA LYS A 73 -5.57 -13.72 1.10
C LYS A 73 -6.44 -14.03 -0.12
N PHE A 74 -7.16 -13.03 -0.64
CA PHE A 74 -8.04 -13.17 -1.80
C PHE A 74 -7.41 -12.65 -3.11
N GLY A 75 -6.11 -12.36 -3.13
CA GLY A 75 -5.43 -11.84 -4.33
C GLY A 75 -5.91 -10.45 -4.77
N HIS A 76 -6.57 -9.69 -3.88
CA HIS A 76 -7.13 -8.38 -4.21
C HIS A 76 -6.07 -7.28 -4.14
N ALA A 77 -6.04 -6.43 -5.15
CA ALA A 77 -5.07 -5.33 -5.24
C ALA A 77 -5.36 -4.17 -4.26
N GLY A 78 -6.56 -4.11 -3.67
CA GLY A 78 -6.95 -3.04 -2.76
C GLY A 78 -7.06 -1.67 -3.45
N ASP A 79 -7.19 -0.61 -2.65
CA ASP A 79 -7.16 0.76 -3.17
C ASP A 79 -5.73 1.11 -3.63
N ALA A 80 -5.59 1.49 -4.91
CA ALA A 80 -4.34 1.96 -5.51
C ALA A 80 -3.72 3.12 -4.72
N ARG A 81 -4.53 3.96 -4.06
CA ARG A 81 -4.07 5.04 -3.19
C ARG A 81 -3.28 4.53 -1.97
N THR A 82 -3.61 3.36 -1.46
CA THR A 82 -2.86 2.71 -0.35
C THR A 82 -1.57 2.02 -0.82
N ARG A 83 -1.38 1.83 -2.14
CA ARG A 83 -0.28 1.03 -2.69
C ARG A 83 0.74 1.80 -3.51
N ARG A 84 0.54 3.09 -3.83
CA ARG A 84 1.58 3.85 -4.54
C ARG A 84 2.78 4.10 -3.61
N ARG A 85 3.69 3.13 -3.58
CA ARG A 85 5.06 3.35 -3.15
C ARG A 85 5.72 4.18 -4.24
N LEU A 86 6.41 5.26 -3.85
CA LEU A 86 7.25 5.97 -4.79
C LEU A 86 8.30 5.02 -5.36
N THR A 87 8.48 5.05 -6.67
CA THR A 87 9.56 4.34 -7.38
C THR A 87 10.92 4.90 -6.97
N ASP A 88 12.00 4.19 -7.28
CA ASP A 88 13.33 4.72 -7.01
C ASP A 88 13.64 5.96 -7.85
N ASP A 89 13.15 6.03 -9.10
CA ASP A 89 13.30 7.23 -9.95
C ASP A 89 12.52 8.42 -9.39
N GLU A 90 11.30 8.22 -8.91
CA GLU A 90 10.50 9.29 -8.29
C GLU A 90 11.15 9.80 -7.00
N ARG A 91 11.79 8.91 -6.23
CA ARG A 91 12.55 9.29 -5.04
C ARG A 91 13.80 10.06 -5.40
N ASP A 92 14.54 9.61 -6.41
CA ASP A 92 15.75 10.29 -6.88
C ASP A 92 15.41 11.70 -7.37
N ARG A 93 14.37 11.83 -8.19
CA ARG A 93 13.85 13.13 -8.62
C ARG A 93 13.42 14.02 -7.45
N LEU A 94 12.80 13.44 -6.43
CA LEU A 94 12.44 14.16 -5.20
C LEU A 94 13.67 14.74 -4.48
N PHE A 95 14.79 14.01 -4.43
CA PHE A 95 16.03 14.50 -3.83
C PHE A 95 16.71 15.57 -4.69
N GLU A 96 16.71 15.42 -6.01
CA GLU A 96 17.25 16.40 -6.95
C GLU A 96 16.52 17.74 -6.84
N LEU A 97 15.19 17.72 -6.81
CA LEU A 97 14.39 18.93 -6.65
C LEU A 97 14.63 19.61 -5.30
N HIS A 98 14.82 18.84 -4.22
CA HIS A 98 15.15 19.40 -2.92
C HIS A 98 16.54 20.03 -2.88
N ALA A 99 17.54 19.36 -3.48
CA ALA A 99 18.88 19.92 -3.62
C ALA A 99 18.88 21.21 -4.46
N GLY A 100 17.96 21.33 -5.42
CA GLY A 100 17.71 22.56 -6.18
C GLY A 100 16.99 23.67 -5.41
N GLY A 101 16.72 23.48 -4.11
CA GLY A 101 16.09 24.49 -3.25
C GLY A 101 14.56 24.57 -3.38
N MET A 102 13.92 23.64 -4.07
CA MET A 102 12.47 23.62 -4.21
C MET A 102 11.80 23.32 -2.85
N SER A 103 10.66 23.98 -2.59
CA SER A 103 9.91 23.76 -1.35
C SER A 103 9.33 22.34 -1.30
N VAL A 104 9.20 21.77 -0.10
CA VAL A 104 8.64 20.42 0.09
C VAL A 104 7.23 20.30 -0.51
N ALA A 105 6.43 21.38 -0.43
CA ALA A 105 5.08 21.41 -0.99
C ALA A 105 5.06 21.38 -2.52
N ASP A 106 5.99 22.09 -3.18
CA ASP A 106 6.13 22.07 -4.64
C ASP A 106 6.67 20.72 -5.12
N ILE A 107 7.64 20.14 -4.41
CA ILE A 107 8.17 18.80 -4.71
C ILE A 107 7.07 17.76 -4.62
N ALA A 108 6.26 17.78 -3.55
CA ALA A 108 5.15 16.85 -3.38
C ALA A 108 4.15 16.92 -4.54
N ARG A 109 3.84 18.14 -5.01
CA ARG A 109 3.01 18.37 -6.21
C ARG A 109 3.67 17.83 -7.47
N ALA A 110 4.95 18.13 -7.70
CA ALA A 110 5.68 17.71 -8.90
C ALA A 110 5.79 16.18 -9.04
N ILE A 111 5.94 15.47 -7.93
CA ILE A 111 6.06 14.01 -7.89
C ILE A 111 4.67 13.33 -7.80
N GLY A 112 3.64 14.08 -7.40
CA GLY A 112 2.30 13.57 -7.16
C GLY A 112 2.21 12.71 -5.89
N CYS A 113 2.94 13.07 -4.85
CA CYS A 113 2.88 12.41 -3.53
C CYS A 113 2.35 13.36 -2.45
N SER A 114 2.10 12.85 -1.25
CA SER A 114 1.65 13.69 -0.14
C SER A 114 2.80 14.50 0.44
N HIS A 115 2.49 15.68 0.98
CA HIS A 115 3.47 16.52 1.70
C HIS A 115 4.18 15.73 2.81
N ALA A 116 3.43 14.94 3.59
CA ALA A 116 3.98 14.10 4.65
C ALA A 116 4.95 13.02 4.13
N ALA A 117 4.64 12.40 2.99
CA ALA A 117 5.53 11.43 2.36
C ALA A 117 6.83 12.10 1.89
N ALA A 118 6.71 13.27 1.24
CA ALA A 118 7.88 14.04 0.80
C ALA A 118 8.76 14.46 1.98
N SER A 119 8.17 15.05 3.02
CA SER A 119 8.89 15.47 4.23
C SER A 119 9.59 14.30 4.94
N THR A 120 8.95 13.12 5.00
CA THR A 120 9.55 11.92 5.59
C THR A 120 10.78 11.45 4.81
N LEU A 121 10.71 11.48 3.47
CA LEU A 121 11.81 11.04 2.61
C LEU A 121 12.99 12.01 2.61
N LEU A 122 12.70 13.32 2.73
CA LEU A 122 13.71 14.38 2.78
C LEU A 122 14.37 14.56 4.16
N ARG A 123 14.08 13.67 5.11
CA ARG A 123 14.79 13.71 6.39
C ARG A 123 16.29 13.40 6.18
N PRO A 124 17.20 14.10 6.88
CA PRO A 124 18.64 13.94 6.69
C PRO A 124 19.14 12.49 6.87
N ASP A 125 18.58 11.76 7.84
CA ASP A 125 18.91 10.36 8.13
C ASP A 125 18.51 9.42 6.99
N VAL A 126 17.34 9.67 6.40
CA VAL A 126 16.83 8.89 5.26
C VAL A 126 17.65 9.19 4.00
N MET A 127 17.96 10.46 3.75
CA MET A 127 18.80 10.91 2.64
C MET A 127 20.21 10.30 2.72
N ALA A 128 20.87 10.42 3.86
CA ALA A 128 22.22 9.89 4.07
C ALA A 128 22.28 8.38 3.81
N ARG A 129 21.30 7.64 4.34
CA ARG A 129 21.20 6.19 4.12
C ARG A 129 21.01 5.83 2.64
N ARG A 130 20.21 6.60 1.89
CA ARG A 130 20.02 6.35 0.46
C ARG A 130 21.29 6.62 -0.36
N VAL A 131 21.99 7.71 -0.06
CA VAL A 131 23.28 8.02 -0.70
C VAL A 131 24.29 6.91 -0.46
N GLN A 132 24.37 6.39 0.78
CA GLN A 132 25.23 5.27 1.11
C GLN A 132 24.86 4.01 0.30
N ASN A 133 23.58 3.62 0.31
CA ASN A 133 23.11 2.44 -0.44
C ASN A 133 23.42 2.55 -1.95
N ARG A 134 23.27 3.75 -2.54
CA ARG A 134 23.58 3.98 -3.95
C ARG A 134 25.07 3.85 -4.24
N ARG A 135 25.93 4.38 -3.37
CA ARG A 135 27.39 4.23 -3.49
C ARG A 135 27.81 2.76 -3.40
N GLU A 136 27.25 2.02 -2.45
CA GLU A 136 27.51 0.58 -2.30
C GLU A 136 27.03 -0.21 -3.53
N GLY A 137 25.84 0.08 -4.05
CA GLY A 137 25.30 -0.53 -5.26
C GLY A 137 26.20 -0.29 -6.48
N LEU A 138 26.64 0.95 -6.70
CA LEU A 138 27.56 1.29 -7.79
C LEU A 138 28.91 0.59 -7.66
N ARG A 139 29.45 0.47 -6.43
CA ARG A 139 30.69 -0.25 -6.17
C ARG A 139 30.55 -1.73 -6.54
N LYS A 140 29.45 -2.38 -6.14
CA LYS A 140 29.16 -3.77 -6.48
C LYS A 140 29.03 -3.97 -8.00
N LEU A 141 28.31 -3.06 -8.68
CA LEU A 141 28.15 -3.13 -10.13
C LEU A 141 29.48 -2.98 -10.88
N ARG A 142 30.35 -2.05 -10.43
CA ARG A 142 31.68 -1.88 -11.01
C ARG A 142 32.56 -3.12 -10.82
N ALA A 143 32.51 -3.74 -9.65
CA ALA A 143 33.22 -5.00 -9.38
C ALA A 143 32.73 -6.13 -10.28
N ALA A 144 31.41 -6.33 -10.37
CA ALA A 144 30.80 -7.34 -11.23
C ALA A 144 31.15 -7.13 -12.71
N ASN A 145 31.13 -5.88 -13.20
CA ASN A 145 31.53 -5.58 -14.58
C ASN A 145 33.02 -5.81 -14.83
N ALA A 146 33.88 -5.57 -13.83
CA ALA A 146 35.31 -5.86 -13.94
C ALA A 146 35.56 -7.37 -13.99
N GLU A 147 34.87 -8.16 -13.17
CA GLU A 147 34.92 -9.62 -13.20
C GLU A 147 34.44 -10.18 -14.53
N LEU A 148 33.31 -9.69 -15.05
CA LEU A 148 32.78 -10.07 -16.35
C LEU A 148 33.79 -9.78 -17.47
N ARG A 149 34.41 -8.59 -17.46
CA ARG A 149 35.45 -8.24 -18.43
C ARG A 149 36.68 -9.13 -18.33
N ALA A 150 37.09 -9.52 -17.12
CA ALA A 150 38.19 -10.45 -16.93
C ALA A 150 37.87 -11.87 -17.44
N GLN A 151 36.63 -12.32 -17.32
CA GLN A 151 36.17 -13.63 -17.83
C GLN A 151 36.09 -13.67 -19.36
N HIS A 152 35.72 -12.56 -19.99
CA HIS A 152 35.60 -12.45 -21.45
C HIS A 152 36.86 -11.91 -22.14
N ALA A 153 37.88 -11.52 -21.37
CA ALA A 153 39.23 -11.30 -21.88
C ALA A 153 39.92 -12.67 -22.03
N LEU A 154 39.55 -13.43 -23.07
CA LEU A 154 40.36 -14.56 -23.55
C LEU A 154 41.57 -14.01 -24.34
N PRO A 155 42.74 -14.68 -24.26
CA PRO A 155 43.96 -14.31 -24.98
C PRO A 155 43.83 -14.42 -26.51
#